data_AF-A0A0J9TCN2-F1
#
_entry.id   AF-A0A0J9TCN2-F1
#
_cell.length_a   1.000
_cell.length_b   1.000
_cell.length_c   1.000
_cell.angle_alpha   90.00
_cell.angle_beta   90.00
_cell.angle_gamma   90.00
#
_symmetry.space_group_name_H-M   'P 1'
#
loop_
_entity.id
_entity.type
_entity.pdbx_description
1 polymer ?
#
loop_
_entity_poly.entity_id
_entity_poly.type
_entity_poly.pdbx_seq_one_letter_code
_entity_poly.pdbx_strand_id
1 'polypeptide(L)'
;IILSLIPALGLIYFILFGYSKDLTGAIKLCRDTKHYKSLSDPHENIDCNGLKREEWQNTIGNIGFANEIFSFTMITIVLLFFIYILAKVIKYEKLKAGRDKMSLKEYFLFTKSLL
;
A
#
# COMPACT_ATOMS: atom_id res chain seq x y z
N ILE A 1 17.67 -2.21 -0.56
CA ILE A 1 17.25 -1.47 0.65
C ILE A 1 16.26 -0.35 0.33
N ILE A 2 16.55 0.54 -0.63
CA ILE A 2 15.64 1.67 -0.94
C ILE A 2 14.29 1.18 -1.49
N LEU A 3 14.27 0.29 -2.48
CA LEU A 3 13.03 -0.24 -3.08
C LEU A 3 12.11 -0.99 -2.10
N SER A 4 12.66 -1.58 -1.04
CA SER A 4 11.87 -2.29 -0.02
C SER A 4 11.28 -1.36 1.04
N LEU A 5 11.86 -0.17 1.24
CA LEU A 5 11.38 0.79 2.24
C LEU A 5 10.17 1.58 1.75
N ILE A 6 10.01 1.74 0.43
CA ILE A 6 8.98 2.60 -0.14
C ILE A 6 7.55 2.07 0.10
N PRO A 7 7.25 0.77 -0.06
CA PRO A 7 5.94 0.23 0.31
C PRO A 7 5.64 0.32 1.81
N ALA A 8 6.69 0.29 2.65
CA ALA A 8 6.54 0.39 4.10
C ALA A 8 6.05 1.77 4.55
N LEU A 9 6.28 2.83 3.76
CA LEU A 9 5.74 4.16 4.03
C LEU A 9 4.21 4.17 4.01
N GLY A 10 3.59 3.35 3.17
CA GLY A 10 2.14 3.18 3.12
C GLY A 10 1.54 2.59 4.41
N LEU A 11 2.32 1.79 5.14
CA LEU A 11 1.90 1.16 6.39
C LEU A 11 1.88 2.15 7.58
N ILE A 12 2.69 3.21 7.52
CA ILE A 12 2.80 4.22 8.58
C ILE A 12 1.43 4.88 8.83
N TYR A 13 0.66 5.12 7.78
CA TYR A 13 -0.70 5.66 7.89
C TYR A 13 -1.60 4.77 8.75
N PHE A 14 -1.59 3.46 8.52
CA PHE A 14 -2.37 2.50 9.29
C PHE A 14 -1.89 2.39 10.74
N ILE A 15 -0.58 2.53 10.99
CA ILE A 15 -0.02 2.55 12.34
C ILE A 15 -0.47 3.81 13.10
N LEU A 16 -0.51 4.97 12.43
CA LEU A 16 -0.90 6.24 13.05
C LEU A 16 -2.39 6.30 13.35
N PHE A 17 -3.25 6.00 12.37
CA PHE A 17 -4.69 6.26 12.48
C PHE A 17 -5.53 5.00 12.72
N GLY A 18 -4.93 3.81 12.56
CA GLY A 18 -5.62 2.54 12.74
C GLY A 18 -6.59 2.25 11.59
N TYR A 19 -6.94 0.98 11.44
CA TYR A 19 -7.83 0.52 10.38
C TYR A 19 -9.30 0.42 10.83
N SER A 20 -9.55 0.03 12.09
CA SER A 20 -10.89 -0.24 12.61
C SER A 20 -11.05 0.19 14.08
N LYS A 21 -12.25 0.02 14.66
CA LYS A 21 -12.48 0.32 16.08
C LYS A 21 -11.59 -0.53 16.99
N ASP A 22 -11.40 -1.80 16.65
CA ASP A 22 -10.55 -2.73 17.40
C ASP A 22 -9.05 -2.55 17.10
N LEU A 23 -8.72 -2.06 15.90
CA LEU A 23 -7.35 -1.73 15.49
C LEU A 23 -7.15 -0.22 15.54
N THR A 24 -7.11 0.32 16.77
CA THR A 24 -6.81 1.73 17.00
C THR A 24 -5.33 2.01 16.72
N GLY A 25 -5.03 3.05 15.97
CA GLY A 25 -3.65 3.47 15.73
C GLY A 25 -3.06 4.18 16.94
N ALA A 26 -1.80 4.62 16.80
CA ALA A 26 -1.10 5.41 17.81
C ALA A 26 -1.88 6.70 18.19
N ILE A 27 -2.59 7.28 17.22
CA ILE A 27 -3.50 8.41 17.43
C ILE A 27 -4.90 7.86 17.70
N LYS A 28 -5.37 8.03 18.94
CA LYS A 28 -6.73 7.69 19.33
C LYS A 28 -7.72 8.67 18.67
N LEU A 29 -8.53 8.16 17.75
CA LEU A 29 -9.62 8.90 17.10
C LEU A 29 -10.95 8.63 17.81
N CYS A 30 -11.70 9.69 18.10
CA CYS A 30 -13.06 9.54 18.64
C CYS A 30 -14.01 9.08 17.51
N ARG A 31 -14.30 7.77 17.43
CA ARG A 31 -15.14 7.17 16.36
C ARG A 31 -16.60 6.93 16.78
N ASP A 32 -16.96 7.32 18.00
CA ASP A 32 -18.28 7.02 18.54
C ASP A 32 -19.30 8.12 18.18
N THR A 33 -20.31 7.76 17.39
CA THR A 33 -21.32 8.71 16.90
C THR A 33 -22.29 9.15 18.00
N LYS A 34 -22.33 8.42 19.13
CA LYS A 34 -23.20 8.70 20.28
C LYS A 34 -22.75 9.91 21.11
N HIS A 35 -21.57 10.45 20.83
CA HIS A 35 -21.03 11.64 21.51
C HIS A 35 -21.45 12.96 20.84
N TYR A 36 -22.22 12.90 19.73
CA TYR A 36 -22.67 14.06 18.98
C TYR A 36 -24.19 14.19 19.10
N LYS A 37 -24.67 15.30 19.69
CA LYS A 37 -26.10 15.64 19.76
C LYS A 37 -26.61 16.23 18.43
N SER A 38 -25.72 16.85 17.65
CA SER A 38 -25.98 17.54 16.38
C SER A 38 -24.65 17.78 15.63
N LEU A 39 -24.71 17.88 14.30
CA LEU A 39 -23.60 18.23 13.38
C LEU A 39 -22.93 19.60 13.65
N SER A 40 -23.43 20.37 14.60
CA SER A 40 -23.01 21.75 14.89
C SER A 40 -22.70 22.03 16.36
N ASP A 41 -22.79 21.05 17.25
CA ASP A 41 -22.56 21.26 18.69
C ASP A 41 -21.17 20.80 19.14
N PRO A 42 -20.45 21.60 19.95
CA PRO A 42 -19.20 21.18 20.56
C PRO A 42 -19.44 20.02 21.54
N HIS A 43 -18.58 19.00 21.46
CA HIS A 43 -18.53 17.83 22.36
C HIS A 43 -19.00 18.13 23.80
N GLU A 44 -20.19 17.65 24.18
CA GLU A 44 -20.73 17.85 25.53
C GLU A 44 -20.35 16.71 26.50
N ASN A 45 -19.65 15.66 26.03
CA ASN A 45 -19.27 14.52 26.88
C ASN A 45 -17.75 14.41 27.07
N ILE A 46 -17.36 14.62 28.33
CA ILE A 46 -16.00 14.72 28.90
C ILE A 46 -15.15 13.43 28.74
N ASP A 47 -15.68 12.33 28.21
CA ASP A 47 -14.98 11.02 28.25
C ASP A 47 -14.29 10.60 26.94
N CYS A 48 -14.16 11.50 25.95
CA CYS A 48 -13.39 11.20 24.73
C CYS A 48 -12.06 11.97 24.69
N ASN A 49 -10.99 11.37 25.22
CA ASN A 49 -9.61 11.90 25.14
C ASN A 49 -8.97 11.79 23.74
N GLY A 50 -9.76 11.50 22.70
CA GLY A 50 -9.28 11.30 21.33
C GLY A 50 -9.40 12.55 20.47
N LEU A 51 -8.70 12.54 19.33
CA LEU A 51 -8.73 13.64 18.36
C LEU A 51 -10.15 13.78 17.78
N LYS A 52 -10.68 15.02 17.75
CA LYS A 52 -12.03 15.35 17.27
C LYS A 52 -12.15 14.99 15.80
N ARG A 53 -13.03 14.04 15.49
CA ARG A 53 -13.14 13.48 14.14
C ARG A 53 -13.71 14.49 13.14
N GLU A 54 -14.63 15.36 13.54
CA GLU A 54 -15.34 16.23 12.59
C GLU A 54 -14.44 17.30 11.95
N GLU A 55 -13.56 17.91 12.75
CA GLU A 55 -12.58 18.91 12.26
C GLU A 55 -11.56 18.28 11.29
N TRP A 56 -11.24 17.00 11.47
CA TRP A 56 -10.18 16.31 10.73
C TRP A 56 -10.69 15.23 9.77
N GLN A 57 -12.00 15.02 9.68
CA GLN A 57 -12.62 13.95 8.90
C GLN A 57 -12.22 14.02 7.44
N ASN A 58 -12.32 15.22 6.86
CA ASN A 58 -12.03 15.41 5.46
C ASN A 58 -10.53 15.24 5.18
N THR A 59 -9.69 15.79 6.05
CA THR A 59 -8.23 15.68 5.95
C THR A 59 -7.75 14.24 6.10
N ILE A 60 -8.20 13.52 7.13
CA ILE A 60 -7.85 12.11 7.37
C ILE A 60 -8.39 11.24 6.24
N GLY A 61 -9.62 11.48 5.78
CA GLY A 61 -10.20 10.78 4.64
C GLY A 61 -9.35 10.92 3.38
N ASN A 62 -9.00 12.16 3.00
CA ASN A 62 -8.19 12.43 1.83
C ASN A 62 -6.77 11.83 1.94
N ILE A 63 -6.13 11.93 3.11
CA ILE A 63 -4.82 11.32 3.35
C ILE A 63 -4.92 9.79 3.25
N GLY A 64 -5.99 9.18 3.78
CA GLY A 64 -6.23 7.75 3.68
C GLY A 64 -6.36 7.28 2.23
N PHE A 65 -7.20 7.97 1.44
CA PHE A 65 -7.34 7.67 0.01
C PHE A 65 -6.02 7.84 -0.75
N ALA A 66 -5.29 8.93 -0.50
CA ALA A 66 -3.99 9.15 -1.13
C ALA A 66 -2.99 8.06 -0.75
N ASN A 67 -2.97 7.63 0.51
CA ASN A 67 -2.09 6.59 1.00
C ASN A 67 -2.45 5.21 0.44
N GLU A 68 -3.73 4.90 0.26
CA GLU A 68 -4.20 3.68 -0.39
C GLU A 68 -3.75 3.63 -1.86
N ILE A 69 -4.01 4.70 -2.62
CA ILE A 69 -3.57 4.83 -4.01
C ILE A 69 -2.05 4.70 -4.11
N PHE A 70 -1.32 5.39 -3.24
CA PHE A 70 0.15 5.31 -3.17
C PHE A 70 0.60 3.87 -2.91
N SER A 71 0.02 3.20 -1.91
CA SER A 71 0.38 1.82 -1.55
C SER A 71 0.18 0.86 -2.71
N PHE A 72 -0.99 0.91 -3.37
CA PHE A 72 -1.26 0.10 -4.56
C PHE A 72 -0.29 0.40 -5.69
N THR A 73 -0.06 1.68 -5.99
CA THR A 73 0.85 2.11 -7.07
C THR A 73 2.27 1.62 -6.82
N MET A 74 2.77 1.71 -5.59
CA MET A 74 4.12 1.25 -5.24
C MET A 74 4.25 -0.27 -5.32
N ILE A 75 3.24 -1.02 -4.87
CA ILE A 75 3.22 -2.48 -5.03
C ILE A 75 3.27 -2.85 -6.51
N THR A 76 2.48 -2.19 -7.36
CA THR A 76 2.49 -2.42 -8.82
C THR A 76 3.87 -2.12 -9.42
N ILE A 77 4.51 -1.01 -9.05
CA ILE A 77 5.85 -0.65 -9.53
C ILE A 77 6.88 -1.70 -9.14
N VAL A 78 6.86 -2.16 -7.88
CA VAL A 78 7.79 -3.20 -7.40
C VAL A 78 7.58 -4.51 -8.16
N LEU A 79 6.32 -4.91 -8.39
CA LEU A 79 6.00 -6.11 -9.17
C LEU A 79 6.50 -6.01 -10.62
N LEU A 80 6.28 -4.86 -11.27
CA LEU A 80 6.77 -4.59 -12.62
C LEU A 80 8.31 -4.61 -12.68
N PHE A 81 8.98 -4.11 -11.65
CA PHE A 81 10.43 -4.14 -11.55
C PHE A 81 10.96 -5.59 -11.49
N PHE A 82 10.33 -6.46 -10.70
CA PHE A 82 10.69 -7.88 -10.67
C PHE A 82 10.44 -8.57 -12.02
N ILE A 83 9.29 -8.33 -12.65
CA ILE A 83 8.98 -8.85 -13.98
C ILE A 83 10.03 -8.38 -15.00
N TYR A 84 10.42 -7.10 -14.95
CA TYR A 84 11.45 -6.53 -15.81
C TYR A 84 12.81 -7.19 -15.62
N ILE A 85 13.24 -7.43 -14.37
CA ILE A 85 14.50 -8.13 -14.08
C ILE A 85 14.46 -9.54 -14.67
N LEU A 86 13.39 -10.30 -14.43
CA LEU A 86 13.24 -11.66 -14.97
C LEU A 86 13.28 -11.65 -16.50
N ALA A 87 12.56 -10.73 -17.14
CA ALA A 87 12.58 -10.57 -18.59
C ALA A 87 13.99 -10.25 -19.12
N LYS A 88 14.75 -9.41 -18.39
CA LYS A 88 16.14 -9.09 -18.74
C LYS A 88 17.09 -10.27 -18.57
N VAL A 89 16.94 -11.06 -17.49
CA VAL A 89 17.73 -12.28 -17.26
C VAL A 89 17.49 -13.29 -18.38
N ILE A 90 16.22 -13.57 -18.71
CA ILE A 90 15.89 -14.50 -19.79
C ILE A 90 16.41 -13.98 -21.14
N LYS A 91 16.29 -12.67 -21.41
CA LYS A 91 16.85 -12.06 -22.62
C LYS A 91 18.38 -12.22 -22.68
N TYR A 92 19.07 -12.06 -21.56
CA TYR A 92 20.52 -12.19 -21.50
C TYR A 92 20.99 -13.63 -21.73
N GLU A 93 20.38 -14.60 -21.04
CA GLU A 93 20.69 -16.03 -21.23
C GLU A 93 20.37 -16.48 -22.66
N LYS A 94 19.30 -15.97 -23.24
CA LYS A 94 18.92 -16.23 -24.63
C LYS A 94 19.97 -15.73 -25.64
N LEU A 95 20.49 -14.52 -25.45
CA LEU A 95 21.58 -13.97 -26.28
C LEU A 95 22.89 -14.76 -26.08
N LYS A 96 23.20 -15.15 -24.85
CA LYS A 96 24.37 -15.99 -24.53
C LYS A 96 24.30 -17.37 -25.19
N ALA A 97 23.09 -17.94 -25.30
CA ALA A 97 22.84 -19.19 -26.00
C ALA A 97 22.75 -19.04 -27.54
N GLY A 98 22.93 -17.84 -28.08
CA GLY A 98 22.88 -17.58 -29.52
C GLY A 98 21.49 -17.75 -30.16
N ARG A 99 20.42 -17.70 -29.37
CA ARG A 99 19.05 -17.95 -29.85
C ARG A 99 18.27 -16.65 -29.96
N ASP A 100 17.85 -16.25 -31.15
CA ASP A 100 17.16 -14.95 -31.35
C ASP A 100 15.62 -15.07 -31.35
N LYS A 101 15.04 -16.12 -31.93
CA LYS A 101 13.59 -16.39 -31.90
C LYS A 101 13.34 -17.78 -31.31
N MET A 102 12.36 -17.86 -30.42
CA MET A 102 11.87 -19.10 -29.81
C MET A 102 10.36 -19.07 -29.82
N SER A 103 9.76 -20.22 -30.10
CA SER A 103 8.35 -20.47 -29.86
C SER A 103 8.04 -20.50 -28.35
N LEU A 104 6.77 -20.33 -27.98
CA LEU A 104 6.31 -20.33 -26.58
C LEU A 104 6.68 -21.64 -25.84
N LYS A 105 6.66 -22.77 -26.55
CA LYS A 105 7.06 -24.09 -26.03
C LYS A 105 8.55 -24.15 -25.72
N GLU A 106 9.39 -23.64 -26.62
CA GLU A 106 10.83 -23.56 -26.42
C GLU A 106 11.19 -22.58 -25.30
N TYR A 107 10.44 -21.48 -25.17
CA TYR A 107 10.61 -20.51 -24.09
C TYR A 107 10.34 -21.14 -22.72
N PHE A 108 9.29 -21.94 -22.58
CA PHE A 108 8.99 -22.67 -21.34
C PHE A 108 10.08 -23.70 -21.00
N LEU A 109 10.52 -24.50 -21.99
CA LEU A 109 11.61 -25.47 -21.80
C LEU A 109 12.94 -24.80 -21.42
N PHE A 110 13.26 -23.69 -22.09
CA PHE A 110 14.46 -22.91 -21.81
C PHE A 110 14.41 -22.30 -20.40
N THR A 111 13.29 -21.68 -20.03
CA THR A 111 13.12 -21.13 -18.68
C THR A 111 13.18 -22.23 -17.62
N LYS A 112 12.62 -23.42 -17.89
CA LYS A 112 12.74 -24.61 -17.02
C LYS A 112 14.17 -25.12 -16.90
N SER A 113 15.01 -24.97 -17.92
CA SER A 113 16.43 -25.35 -17.84
C SER A 113 17.31 -24.33 -17.12
N LEU A 114 16.82 -23.10 -16.91
CA LEU A 114 17.51 -22.02 -16.19
C LEU A 114 17.15 -21.93 -14.70
N LEU A 115 16.09 -22.64 -14.28
CA LEU A 115 15.62 -22.73 -12.90
C LEU A 115 16.16 -23.99 -12.24
#